data_AF-A0A929I6A9-F1
#
_entry.id   AF-A0A929I6A9-F1
#
_cell.length_a   1.000
_cell.length_b   1.000
_cell.length_c   1.000
_cell.angle_alpha   90.00
_cell.angle_beta   90.00
_cell.angle_gamma   90.00
#
_symmetry.space_group_name_H-M   'P 1'
#
loop_
_entity.id
_entity.type
_entity.pdbx_description
1 polymer ?
#
loop_
_entity_poly.entity_id
_entity_poly.type
_entity_poly.pdbx_seq_one_letter_code
_entity_poly.pdbx_strand_id
1 'polypeptide(L)'
;LKTIAVSRIVLQNFKSVRAYWVVLGEKIAQVALNYGANDLDGTLMEERIAHSAGAETPLFLPIDKILNMVRGSSKIPAERNTFYNILRVYS
;
A
#
# COMPACT_ATOMS: atom_id res chain seq x y z
N LEU A 1 8.53 -6.60 -6.91
CA LEU A 1 8.66 -5.34 -7.69
C LEU A 1 8.41 -5.55 -9.18
N LYS A 2 9.17 -6.40 -9.89
CA LYS A 2 8.96 -6.68 -11.33
C LYS A 2 7.49 -6.98 -11.68
N THR A 3 6.85 -7.88 -10.91
CA THR A 3 5.43 -8.22 -11.10
C THR A 3 4.52 -7.01 -11.01
N ILE A 4 4.73 -6.12 -10.02
CA ILE A 4 3.91 -4.90 -9.85
C ILE A 4 4.07 -3.95 -11.04
N ALA A 5 5.30 -3.77 -11.54
CA ALA A 5 5.56 -2.93 -12.70
C ALA A 5 4.90 -3.47 -13.97
N VAL A 6 5.04 -4.78 -14.22
CA VAL A 6 4.37 -5.45 -15.34
C VAL A 6 2.85 -5.35 -15.20
N SER A 7 2.30 -5.59 -14.00
CA SER A 7 0.87 -5.46 -13.74
C SER A 7 0.36 -4.05 -14.07
N ARG A 8 1.09 -2.98 -13.71
CA ARG A 8 0.70 -1.62 -14.08
C ARG A 8 0.68 -1.40 -15.60
N ILE A 9 1.63 -1.98 -16.33
CA ILE A 9 1.71 -1.86 -17.80
C ILE A 9 0.60 -2.66 -18.48
N VAL A 10 0.27 -3.85 -17.97
CA VAL A 10 -0.72 -4.76 -18.58
C VAL A 10 -2.15 -4.35 -18.19
N LEU A 11 -2.38 -3.96 -16.94
CA LEU A 11 -3.69 -3.63 -16.37
C LEU A 11 -3.96 -2.11 -16.39
N GLN A 12 -3.78 -1.47 -17.54
CA GLN A 12 -3.89 -0.01 -17.67
C GLN A 12 -5.29 0.52 -17.34
N ASN A 13 -6.32 -0.30 -17.54
CA ASN A 13 -7.71 0.01 -17.22
C ASN A 13 -8.07 -0.19 -15.74
N PHE A 14 -7.16 -0.68 -14.90
CA PHE A 14 -7.40 -0.81 -13.46
C PHE A 14 -6.92 0.44 -12.70
N LYS A 15 -7.86 1.09 -12.03
CA LYS A 15 -7.63 2.33 -11.26
C LYS A 15 -6.55 2.15 -10.19
N SER A 16 -6.42 0.95 -9.63
CA SER A 16 -5.51 0.69 -8.52
C SER A 16 -4.67 -0.58 -8.71
N VAL A 17 -3.40 -0.46 -8.34
CA VAL A 17 -2.48 -1.59 -8.11
C VAL A 17 -1.98 -1.44 -6.68
N ARG A 18 -2.29 -2.44 -5.86
CA ARG A 18 -2.04 -2.42 -4.42
C ARG A 18 -0.67 -2.99 -4.08
N ALA A 19 0.01 -2.36 -3.14
CA ALA A 19 1.21 -2.88 -2.48
C ALA A 19 0.85 -3.31 -1.05
N TYR A 20 0.56 -4.61 -0.90
CA TYR A 20 0.14 -5.17 0.39
C TYR A 20 1.31 -5.31 1.35
N TRP A 21 1.44 -4.35 2.27
CA TRP A 21 2.59 -4.26 3.17
C TRP A 21 2.70 -5.43 4.14
N VAL A 22 1.59 -6.09 4.47
CA VAL A 22 1.57 -7.25 5.39
C VAL A 22 2.34 -8.43 4.80
N VAL A 23 2.24 -8.64 3.49
CA VAL A 23 2.95 -9.73 2.80
C VAL A 23 4.31 -9.26 2.26
N LEU A 24 4.40 -8.05 1.73
CA LEU A 24 5.63 -7.53 1.13
C LEU A 24 6.66 -7.06 2.17
N GLY A 25 6.22 -6.73 3.38
CA GLY A 25 6.96 -5.90 4.31
C GLY A 25 6.96 -4.43 3.92
N GLU A 26 7.10 -3.56 4.92
CA GLU A 26 6.97 -2.10 4.77
C GLU A 26 7.97 -1.52 3.77
N LYS A 27 9.25 -1.93 3.83
CA LYS A 27 10.30 -1.40 2.95
C LYS A 27 10.00 -1.68 1.47
N ILE A 28 9.58 -2.90 1.16
CA ILE A 28 9.28 -3.28 -0.23
C ILE A 28 7.97 -2.63 -0.69
N ALA A 29 6.98 -2.51 0.19
CA ALA A 29 5.73 -1.81 -0.12
C ALA A 29 5.96 -0.32 -0.42
N GLN A 30 6.85 0.33 0.33
CA GLN A 30 7.27 1.71 0.05
C GLN A 30 7.92 1.84 -1.33
N VAL A 31 8.89 0.97 -1.65
CA VAL A 31 9.55 0.97 -2.96
C VAL A 31 8.56 0.66 -4.08
N ALA A 32 7.59 -0.23 -3.86
CA ALA A 32 6.59 -0.61 -4.86
C ALA A 32 5.76 0.57 -5.38
N LEU A 33 5.59 1.64 -4.60
CA LEU A 33 4.95 2.87 -5.05
C LEU A 33 5.66 3.51 -6.25
N ASN A 34 6.97 3.33 -6.37
CA ASN A 34 7.76 3.82 -7.51
C ASN A 34 7.79 2.83 -8.69
N TYR A 35 7.21 1.64 -8.52
CA TYR A 35 7.14 0.58 -9.53
C TYR A 35 5.71 0.31 -10.00
N GLY A 36 4.80 1.29 -9.89
CA GLY A 36 3.46 1.24 -10.47
C GLY A 36 2.32 0.95 -9.48
N ALA A 37 2.63 0.61 -8.22
CA ALA A 37 1.61 0.61 -7.18
C ALA A 37 1.19 2.04 -6.82
N ASN A 38 -0.09 2.22 -6.52
CA ASN A 38 -0.67 3.52 -6.13
C ASN A 38 -1.60 3.40 -4.91
N ASP A 39 -1.63 2.25 -4.25
CA ASP A 39 -2.47 1.96 -3.11
C ASP A 39 -1.67 1.16 -2.07
N LEU A 40 -1.58 1.66 -0.84
CA LEU A 40 -1.13 0.91 0.32
C LEU A 40 -2.36 0.49 1.11
N ASP A 41 -2.34 -0.73 1.64
CA ASP A 41 -3.36 -1.13 2.62
C ASP A 41 -3.27 -0.24 3.85
N GLY A 42 -4.44 0.16 4.35
CA GLY A 42 -4.56 1.03 5.51
C GLY A 42 -4.14 0.35 6.82
N THR A 43 -4.48 0.99 7.92
CA THR A 43 -4.23 0.44 9.25
C THR A 43 -5.18 -0.72 9.51
N LEU A 44 -4.69 -1.94 9.34
CA LEU A 44 -5.37 -3.13 9.83
C LEU A 44 -5.19 -3.12 11.36
N MET A 45 -6.28 -2.90 12.11
CA MET A 45 -6.20 -2.88 13.58
C MET A 45 -5.85 -4.26 14.14
N GLU A 46 -6.20 -5.33 13.42
CA GLU A 46 -5.81 -6.71 13.71
C GLU A 46 -5.82 -7.55 12.43
N GLU A 47 -4.70 -7.62 11.71
CA GLU A 47 -4.64 -8.52 10.55
C GLU A 47 -4.45 -9.97 11.00
N ARG A 48 -5.55 -10.72 11.12
CA ARG A 48 -5.52 -12.11 11.64
C ARG A 48 -5.33 -13.15 10.54
N ILE A 49 -5.73 -12.84 9.30
CA ILE A 49 -5.75 -13.83 8.20
C ILE A 49 -4.34 -14.04 7.65
N ALA A 50 -3.63 -12.97 7.28
CA ALA A 50 -2.28 -13.08 6.73
C ALA A 50 -1.27 -13.65 7.75
N HIS A 51 -1.41 -13.30 9.03
CA HIS A 51 -0.60 -13.88 10.11
C HIS A 51 -0.89 -15.36 10.33
N SER A 52 -2.15 -15.79 10.22
CA SER A 52 -2.50 -17.22 10.24
C SER A 52 -1.89 -17.98 9.05
N ALA A 53 -1.61 -17.29 7.94
CA ALA A 53 -0.90 -17.81 6.77
C ALA A 53 0.63 -17.64 6.85
N GLY A 54 1.19 -17.19 7.97
CA GLY A 54 2.63 -17.12 8.23
C GLY A 54 3.29 -15.77 7.97
N ALA A 55 2.55 -14.67 7.87
CA ALA A 55 3.15 -13.33 7.78
C ALA A 55 3.88 -12.93 9.07
N GLU A 56 5.12 -12.46 8.95
CA GLU A 56 5.97 -12.03 10.08
C GLU A 56 5.90 -10.52 10.37
N THR A 57 5.05 -9.78 9.66
CA THR A 57 4.93 -8.32 9.79
C THR A 57 4.18 -7.92 11.07
N PRO A 58 4.21 -6.64 11.50
CA PRO A 58 3.41 -6.20 12.65
C PRO A 58 1.90 -6.37 12.43
N LEU A 59 1.14 -6.70 13.49
CA LEU A 59 -0.33 -6.82 13.44
C LEU A 59 -1.04 -5.49 13.16
N PHE A 60 -0.35 -4.38 13.40
CA PHE A 60 -0.84 -3.02 13.26
C PHE A 60 0.26 -2.13 12.69
N LEU A 61 -0.12 -1.25 11.77
CA LEU A 61 0.74 -0.20 11.23
C LEU A 61 0.10 1.16 11.55
N PRO A 62 0.75 2.07 12.28
CA PRO A 62 0.19 3.39 12.56
C PRO A 62 -0.03 4.22 11.29
N ILE A 63 -1.07 5.06 11.27
CA ILE A 63 -1.36 5.96 10.14
C ILE A 63 -0.12 6.80 9.80
N ASP A 64 0.53 7.41 10.80
CA ASP A 64 1.72 8.26 10.58
C ASP A 64 2.84 7.52 9.85
N LYS A 65 2.97 6.21 10.09
CA LYS A 65 3.98 5.38 9.42
C LYS A 65 3.62 5.16 7.95
N ILE A 66 2.35 4.93 7.63
CA ILE A 66 1.85 4.86 6.25
C ILE A 66 2.08 6.20 5.54
N LEU A 67 1.74 7.32 6.18
CA LEU A 67 1.96 8.66 5.63
C LEU A 67 3.44 8.89 5.32
N ASN A 68 4.33 8.51 6.23
CA ASN A 68 5.78 8.64 6.05
C ASN A 68 6.32 7.74 4.94
N MET A 69 5.78 6.52 4.79
CA MET A 69 6.14 5.64 3.67
C MET A 69 5.81 6.29 2.33
N VAL A 70 4.59 6.83 2.18
CA VAL A 70 4.16 7.49 0.94
C VAL A 70 5.00 8.74 0.66
N ARG A 71 5.23 9.60 1.67
CA ARG A 71 6.08 10.80 1.54
C ARG A 71 7.52 10.45 1.19
N GLY A 72 8.07 9.41 1.81
CA GLY A 72 9.43 8.92 1.52
C GLY A 72 9.58 8.34 0.12
N SER A 73 8.48 8.03 -0.57
CA SER A 73 8.46 7.68 -2.00
C SER A 73 8.19 8.89 -2.92
N SER A 74 8.31 10.11 -2.40
CA SER A 74 8.04 11.37 -3.12
C SER A 74 6.63 11.44 -3.71
N LYS A 75 5.64 10.92 -2.98
CA LYS A 75 4.22 10.96 -3.35
C LYS A 75 3.38 11.68 -2.29
N ILE A 76 2.17 12.07 -2.68
CA ILE A 76 1.21 12.72 -1.79
C ILE A 76 0.32 11.63 -1.17
N PRO A 77 0.30 11.46 0.16
CA PRO A 77 -0.61 10.56 0.83
C PRO A 77 -2.06 11.04 0.74
N ALA A 78 -2.98 10.13 0.47
CA ALA A 78 -4.40 10.39 0.44
C ALA A 78 -5.20 9.22 1.02
N GLU A 79 -6.20 9.53 1.84
CA GLU A 79 -7.17 8.58 2.36
C GLU A 79 -8.29 8.39 1.32
N ARG A 80 -8.72 7.13 1.14
CA ARG A 80 -9.77 6.77 0.20
C ARG A 80 -10.81 5.86 0.83
N ASN A 81 -12.02 5.86 0.27
CA ASN A 81 -13.02 4.84 0.57
C ASN A 81 -12.87 3.59 -0.33
N THR A 82 -13.78 2.62 -0.17
CA THR A 82 -13.84 1.37 -0.94
C THR A 82 -14.00 1.59 -2.45
N PHE A 83 -14.61 2.70 -2.86
CA PHE A 83 -14.82 3.07 -4.26
C PHE A 83 -13.68 3.91 -4.84
N TYR A 84 -12.56 4.04 -4.11
CA TYR A 84 -11.40 4.83 -4.50
C TYR A 84 -11.70 6.33 -4.67
N ASN A 85 -12.70 6.85 -3.96
CA ASN A 85 -12.90 8.30 -3.85
C ASN A 85 -11.98 8.82 -2.75
N ILE A 86 -11.29 9.93 -3.04
CA ILE A 86 -10.40 10.58 -2.07
C ILE A 86 -11.25 11.30 -1.04
N LEU A 87 -11.06 10.93 0.23
CA LEU A 87 -11.73 11.54 1.38
C LEU A 87 -10.89 12.69 1.94
N ARG A 88 -9.56 12.49 1.99
CA ARG A 88 -8.62 13.44 2.58
C ARG A 88 -7.27 13.36 1.89
N VAL A 89 -6.62 14.49 1.71
CA VAL A 89 -5.23 14.61 1.26
C VAL A 89 -4.38 15.09 2.43
N TYR A 90 -3.23 14.46 2.65
CA TYR A 90 -2.29 14.85 3.70
C TYR A 90 -1.11 15.60 3.06
N SER A 91 -1.22 16.93 3.00
CA SER A 91 -0.12 17.84 2.64
C SER A 91 0.87 17.93 3.80
#